data_AF-A0A3C1Z601-F1
#
_entry.id   AF-A0A3C1Z601-F1
#
_cell.length_a   1.000
_cell.length_b   1.000
_cell.length_c   1.000
_cell.angle_alpha   90.00
_cell.angle_beta   90.00
_cell.angle_gamma   90.00
#
_symmetry.space_group_name_H-M   'P 1'
#
loop_
_entity.id
_entity.type
_entity.pdbx_description
1 polymer ?
#
loop_
_entity_poly.entity_id
_entity_poly.type
_entity_poly.pdbx_seq_one_letter_code
_entity_poly.pdbx_strand_id
1 'polypeptide(L)'
;MSTLTRDTRGGLSVLWAAANSIPSRHHMTQEHQTPDLSPLAQSVTRDGKTVRIDIYEDGKGGWILEVVDQHGNSTVWDDSFPSDCEALDEVLHTIDENGIDSLIGLPAGAQTPTDLNRPLSRAELNELDEFLADVSIAETAMDVSTLEGFMTAIVIGPRAVHLPEWLPWVWDMQEGQAEAKFEDKEQVNRIMSLLVRHYNTVVHAFLDDPASFEPVFNLRNQWGAAEWCEGFILGFQFGDEAWNLLADGEPTWFTPFLRLGTDDGLEMTKKRGDAERWMNEVSRSLAKIHAYWKARRASQTGGVEQHQFRLGGQKAAAPVVRGGPKIGRNDPCPCGSGKKFKKCCGAVDAPSALH
;
A
#
# COMPACT_ATOMS: atom_id res chain seq x y z
N MET A 1 -58.03 -0.82 12.74
CA MET A 1 -57.77 -0.95 11.30
C MET A 1 -56.29 -0.63 11.12
N SER A 2 -55.45 -1.65 10.93
CA SER A 2 -54.92 -2.06 9.59
C SER A 2 -53.68 -1.22 9.24
N THR A 3 -52.54 -1.74 8.78
CA THR A 3 -52.11 -3.12 8.44
C THR A 3 -50.56 -3.16 8.40
N LEU A 4 -49.96 -4.35 8.44
CA LEU A 4 -48.52 -4.54 8.16
C LEU A 4 -48.15 -4.17 6.71
N THR A 5 -46.93 -3.70 6.46
CA THR A 5 -46.03 -4.18 5.37
C THR A 5 -44.58 -3.68 5.51
N ARG A 6 -43.66 -4.66 5.56
CA ARG A 6 -42.23 -4.71 5.12
C ARG A 6 -41.91 -3.88 3.84
N ASP A 7 -40.69 -3.49 3.45
CA ASP A 7 -39.28 -3.69 3.87
C ASP A 7 -38.31 -3.09 2.80
N THR A 8 -37.04 -2.81 3.18
CA THR A 8 -35.75 -2.60 2.43
C THR A 8 -35.70 -1.78 1.11
N ARG A 9 -34.57 -1.19 0.65
CA ARG A 9 -33.09 -1.33 0.88
C ARG A 9 -32.44 0.07 0.82
N GLY A 10 -31.23 0.36 1.30
CA GLY A 10 -30.19 -0.44 1.98
C GLY A 10 -28.83 0.28 1.86
N GLY A 11 -27.92 0.10 2.83
CA GLY A 11 -26.56 0.69 2.79
C GLY A 11 -25.79 0.49 4.09
N LEU A 12 -24.68 -0.23 4.04
CA LEU A 12 -23.82 -0.55 5.20
C LEU A 12 -22.85 0.61 5.51
N SER A 13 -22.54 0.79 6.81
CA SER A 13 -21.52 1.72 7.30
C SER A 13 -20.86 1.14 8.57
N VAL A 14 -19.56 1.29 8.71
CA VAL A 14 -18.78 0.87 9.89
C VAL A 14 -18.58 2.10 10.78
N LEU A 15 -19.05 2.03 12.03
CA LEU A 15 -18.96 3.13 12.99
C LEU A 15 -18.02 2.78 14.16
N TRP A 16 -17.07 3.67 14.43
CA TRP A 16 -16.20 3.61 15.60
C TRP A 16 -16.92 4.12 16.85
N ALA A 17 -16.95 3.33 17.92
CA ALA A 17 -17.51 3.73 19.21
C ALA A 17 -16.40 4.04 20.22
N ALA A 18 -16.18 5.33 20.51
CA ALA A 18 -15.36 5.79 21.63
C ALA A 18 -16.27 6.19 22.80
N ALA A 19 -16.05 5.59 23.98
CA ALA A 19 -16.84 5.87 25.17
C ALA A 19 -16.27 7.04 25.98
N ASN A 20 -16.99 8.18 26.03
CA ASN A 20 -17.14 9.07 27.20
C ASN A 20 -18.18 10.19 26.93
N SER A 21 -18.78 10.75 27.98
CA SER A 21 -20.19 11.19 27.94
C SER A 21 -20.48 12.71 27.94
N ILE A 22 -21.30 13.16 26.95
CA ILE A 22 -22.48 14.08 27.09
C ILE A 22 -22.22 15.58 27.48
N PRO A 23 -23.03 16.63 27.08
CA PRO A 23 -24.25 16.71 26.23
C PRO A 23 -24.28 17.77 25.07
N SER A 24 -25.23 17.60 24.13
CA SER A 24 -26.00 18.64 23.37
C SER A 24 -25.26 19.75 22.59
N ARG A 25 -25.56 20.11 21.33
CA ARG A 25 -26.77 20.05 20.46
C ARG A 25 -26.39 20.70 19.11
N HIS A 26 -26.99 20.52 17.92
CA HIS A 26 -28.06 19.68 17.34
C HIS A 26 -27.43 18.98 16.08
N HIS A 27 -28.06 18.11 15.27
CA HIS A 27 -29.44 17.61 15.15
C HIS A 27 -29.40 16.07 14.95
N MET A 28 -30.35 15.33 15.52
CA MET A 28 -30.58 13.88 15.33
C MET A 28 -31.01 13.55 13.88
N THR A 29 -30.93 12.31 13.35
CA THR A 29 -31.35 11.02 13.93
C THR A 29 -30.65 9.76 13.38
N GLN A 30 -30.16 8.88 14.25
CA GLN A 30 -30.56 7.45 14.32
C GLN A 30 -30.04 6.84 15.63
N GLU A 31 -30.73 5.82 16.15
CA GLU A 31 -30.47 5.21 17.47
C GLU A 31 -29.49 4.03 17.34
N HIS A 32 -28.47 3.99 18.20
CA HIS A 32 -27.62 2.79 18.36
C HIS A 32 -28.40 1.74 19.16
N GLN A 33 -28.93 0.72 18.48
CA GLN A 33 -29.34 -0.53 19.13
C GLN A 33 -28.12 -1.46 19.24
N THR A 34 -27.91 -2.05 20.41
CA THR A 34 -27.00 -3.18 20.60
C THR A 34 -27.58 -4.41 19.90
N PRO A 35 -26.79 -5.20 19.14
CA PRO A 35 -27.29 -6.44 18.54
C PRO A 35 -27.80 -7.41 19.62
N ASP A 36 -28.90 -8.11 19.33
CA ASP A 36 -29.32 -9.26 20.13
C ASP A 36 -28.35 -10.42 19.82
N LEU A 37 -27.58 -10.81 20.84
CA LEU A 37 -26.61 -11.91 20.74
C LEU A 37 -27.33 -13.27 20.75
N SER A 38 -26.80 -14.24 20.00
CA SER A 38 -27.18 -15.65 20.09
C SER A 38 -27.02 -16.16 21.53
N PRO A 39 -27.89 -17.06 22.01
CA PRO A 39 -27.69 -17.81 23.25
C PRO A 39 -26.38 -18.62 23.32
N LEU A 40 -25.69 -18.81 22.18
CA LEU A 40 -24.40 -19.49 22.08
C LEU A 40 -23.19 -18.57 22.30
N ALA A 41 -23.40 -17.24 22.36
CA ALA A 41 -22.36 -16.27 22.70
C ALA A 41 -21.81 -16.55 24.12
N GLN A 42 -20.48 -16.69 24.24
CA GLN A 42 -19.84 -17.17 25.46
C GLN A 42 -18.37 -16.73 25.57
N SER A 43 -17.78 -16.79 26.77
CA SER A 43 -16.34 -16.63 26.95
C SER A 43 -15.62 -17.97 27.00
N VAL A 44 -14.51 -18.09 26.28
CA VAL A 44 -13.62 -19.27 26.29
C VAL A 44 -12.28 -18.87 26.88
N THR A 45 -11.81 -19.67 27.85
CA THR A 45 -10.50 -19.51 28.48
C THR A 45 -9.62 -20.74 28.24
N ARG A 46 -8.40 -20.52 27.76
CA ARG A 46 -7.33 -21.53 27.60
C ARG A 46 -6.02 -20.92 28.06
N ASP A 47 -5.21 -21.68 28.80
CA ASP A 47 -3.86 -21.27 29.25
C ASP A 47 -3.76 -19.88 29.90
N GLY A 48 -4.81 -19.51 30.65
CA GLY A 48 -4.92 -18.22 31.34
C GLY A 48 -5.33 -17.04 30.45
N LYS A 49 -5.51 -17.24 29.14
CA LYS A 49 -5.96 -16.24 28.17
C LYS A 49 -7.46 -16.42 27.91
N THR A 50 -8.19 -15.32 27.74
CA THR A 50 -9.65 -15.35 27.54
C THR A 50 -10.06 -14.59 26.29
N VAL A 51 -10.99 -15.17 25.53
CA VAL A 51 -11.73 -14.52 24.45
C VAL A 51 -13.23 -14.53 24.76
N ARG A 52 -13.97 -13.54 24.28
CA ARG A 52 -15.43 -13.50 24.25
C ARG A 52 -15.88 -13.71 22.80
N ILE A 53 -16.69 -14.73 22.60
CA ILE A 53 -17.31 -15.10 21.34
C ILE A 53 -18.69 -14.44 21.33
N ASP A 54 -18.84 -13.39 20.54
CA ASP A 54 -20.10 -12.70 20.29
C ASP A 54 -20.63 -13.16 18.92
N ILE A 55 -21.80 -13.80 18.89
CA ILE A 55 -22.46 -14.27 17.66
C ILE A 55 -23.81 -13.55 17.56
N TYR A 56 -24.14 -12.98 16.40
CA TYR A 56 -25.39 -12.24 16.19
C TYR A 56 -25.88 -12.31 14.75
N GLU A 57 -27.18 -12.12 14.51
CA GLU A 57 -27.76 -12.19 13.16
C GLU A 57 -27.28 -11.01 12.28
N ASP A 58 -27.00 -11.28 11.00
CA ASP A 58 -26.58 -10.26 10.01
C ASP A 58 -27.75 -9.40 9.47
N GLY A 59 -28.98 -9.68 9.93
CA GLY A 59 -30.23 -9.07 9.46
C GLY A 59 -30.74 -9.58 8.10
N LYS A 60 -30.06 -10.55 7.47
CA LYS A 60 -30.46 -11.20 6.20
C LYS A 60 -30.68 -12.71 6.35
N GLY A 61 -30.49 -13.27 7.54
CA GLY A 61 -30.67 -14.68 7.85
C GLY A 61 -29.37 -15.49 7.90
N GLY A 62 -28.21 -14.82 7.88
CA GLY A 62 -26.93 -15.41 8.29
C GLY A 62 -26.51 -14.90 9.67
N TRP A 63 -25.42 -15.45 10.18
CA TRP A 63 -24.85 -15.13 11.49
C TRP A 63 -23.44 -14.58 11.34
N ILE A 64 -23.15 -13.49 12.04
CA ILE A 64 -21.80 -12.91 12.15
C ILE A 64 -21.14 -13.47 13.40
N LEU A 65 -19.89 -13.87 13.26
CA LEU A 65 -18.99 -14.27 14.34
C LEU A 65 -18.01 -13.14 14.62
N GLU A 66 -18.02 -12.64 15.84
CA GLU A 66 -17.04 -11.69 16.38
C GLU A 66 -16.36 -12.30 17.60
N VAL A 67 -15.02 -12.22 17.67
CA VAL A 67 -14.24 -12.70 18.81
C VAL A 67 -13.45 -11.54 19.37
N VAL A 68 -13.78 -11.15 20.60
CA VAL A 68 -13.13 -10.05 21.32
C VAL A 68 -12.19 -10.62 22.38
N ASP A 69 -10.91 -10.29 22.31
CA ASP A 69 -9.92 -10.77 23.27
C ASP A 69 -9.98 -10.03 24.62
N GLN A 70 -9.24 -10.55 25.60
CA GLN A 70 -9.03 -9.94 26.92
C GLN A 70 -8.39 -8.52 26.90
N HIS A 71 -7.92 -8.05 25.75
CA HIS A 71 -7.31 -6.73 25.54
C HIS A 71 -8.25 -5.75 24.82
N GLY A 72 -9.40 -6.23 24.34
CA GLY A 72 -10.39 -5.45 23.60
C GLY A 72 -10.15 -5.41 22.08
N ASN A 73 -9.22 -6.20 21.55
CA ASN A 73 -9.09 -6.39 20.10
C ASN A 73 -10.23 -7.30 19.60
N SER A 74 -10.75 -7.01 18.41
CA SER A 74 -11.85 -7.77 17.80
C SER A 74 -11.40 -8.40 16.48
N THR A 75 -11.68 -9.69 16.32
CA THR A 75 -11.59 -10.45 15.08
C THR A 75 -13.00 -10.78 14.62
N VAL A 76 -13.43 -10.21 13.50
CA VAL A 76 -14.74 -10.48 12.88
C VAL A 76 -14.52 -11.33 11.62
N TRP A 77 -15.30 -12.38 11.45
CA TRP A 77 -15.24 -13.21 10.24
C TRP A 77 -15.97 -12.51 9.09
N ASP A 78 -15.34 -12.43 7.91
CA ASP A 78 -15.85 -11.68 6.76
C ASP A 78 -17.13 -12.28 6.15
N ASP A 79 -17.27 -13.60 6.20
CA ASP A 79 -18.44 -14.34 5.69
C ASP A 79 -19.42 -14.66 6.81
N SER A 80 -20.73 -14.56 6.52
CA SER A 80 -21.79 -14.91 7.45
C SER A 80 -22.12 -16.41 7.41
N PHE A 81 -22.25 -17.02 8.59
CA PHE A 81 -22.54 -18.44 8.75
C PHE A 81 -24.03 -18.76 8.55
N PRO A 82 -24.38 -19.94 8.02
CA PRO A 82 -25.78 -20.39 7.91
C PRO A 82 -26.50 -20.58 9.26
N SER A 83 -25.75 -20.81 10.35
CA SER A 83 -26.28 -20.95 11.72
C SER A 83 -25.31 -20.41 12.77
N ASP A 84 -25.83 -20.08 13.94
CA ASP A 84 -25.02 -19.71 15.11
C ASP A 84 -24.21 -20.90 15.67
N CYS A 85 -24.72 -22.12 15.50
CA CYS A 85 -23.95 -23.35 15.72
C CYS A 85 -22.71 -23.42 14.82
N GLU A 86 -22.85 -23.19 13.50
CA GLU A 86 -21.70 -23.21 12.57
C GLU A 86 -20.70 -22.09 12.87
N ALA A 87 -21.18 -20.91 13.26
CA ALA A 87 -20.32 -19.83 13.74
C ALA A 87 -19.54 -20.23 15.00
N LEU A 88 -20.19 -20.89 15.97
CA LEU A 88 -19.52 -21.35 17.19
C LEU A 88 -18.52 -22.48 16.89
N ASP A 89 -18.88 -23.43 16.04
CA ASP A 89 -18.02 -24.56 15.67
C ASP A 89 -16.74 -24.07 14.96
N GLU A 90 -16.82 -23.05 14.08
CA GLU A 90 -15.66 -22.46 13.40
C GLU A 90 -14.65 -21.82 14.36
N VAL A 91 -15.09 -21.02 15.34
CA VAL A 91 -14.17 -20.43 16.33
C VAL A 91 -13.58 -21.49 17.26
N LEU A 92 -14.37 -22.48 17.68
CA LEU A 92 -13.87 -23.57 18.52
C LEU A 92 -12.84 -24.42 17.75
N HIS A 93 -13.10 -24.72 16.48
CA HIS A 93 -12.16 -25.40 15.59
C HIS A 93 -10.87 -24.58 15.40
N THR A 94 -10.98 -23.26 15.19
CA THR A 94 -9.83 -22.34 15.11
C THR A 94 -8.98 -22.38 16.38
N ILE A 95 -9.62 -22.37 17.57
CA ILE A 95 -8.93 -22.46 18.86
C ILE A 95 -8.26 -23.83 19.05
N ASP A 96 -8.90 -24.91 18.64
CA ASP A 96 -8.36 -26.27 18.80
C ASP A 96 -7.24 -26.60 17.79
N GLU A 97 -7.27 -26.06 16.56
CA GLU A 97 -6.21 -26.24 15.56
C GLU A 97 -5.04 -25.26 15.71
N ASN A 98 -5.32 -23.96 15.82
CA ASN A 98 -4.31 -22.89 15.78
C ASN A 98 -3.92 -22.37 17.17
N GLY A 99 -4.59 -22.84 18.22
CA GLY A 99 -4.45 -22.34 19.59
C GLY A 99 -5.18 -21.02 19.81
N ILE A 100 -5.60 -20.75 21.06
CA ILE A 100 -6.26 -19.49 21.44
C ILE A 100 -5.40 -18.26 21.10
N ASP A 101 -4.08 -18.41 21.05
CA ASP A 101 -3.11 -17.36 20.75
C ASP A 101 -3.27 -16.76 19.35
N SER A 102 -3.87 -17.49 18.42
CA SER A 102 -4.25 -16.96 17.10
C SER A 102 -5.34 -15.88 17.16
N LEU A 103 -6.10 -15.83 18.26
CA LEU A 103 -7.22 -14.90 18.51
C LEU A 103 -6.91 -13.88 19.62
N ILE A 104 -5.69 -13.85 20.15
CA ILE A 104 -5.23 -12.86 21.14
C ILE A 104 -4.35 -11.84 20.42
N GLY A 105 -4.87 -10.63 20.23
CA GLY A 105 -4.11 -9.47 19.80
C GLY A 105 -3.20 -8.93 20.90
N LEU A 106 -2.42 -7.91 20.58
CA LEU A 106 -1.49 -7.32 21.54
C LEU A 106 -2.20 -6.49 22.62
N PRO A 107 -1.65 -6.39 23.84
CA PRO A 107 -2.28 -5.62 24.91
C PRO A 107 -2.48 -4.16 24.55
N ALA A 108 -3.68 -3.63 24.81
CA ALA A 108 -3.98 -2.20 24.72
C ALA A 108 -3.09 -1.40 25.68
N GLY A 109 -1.95 -0.91 25.18
CA GLY A 109 -0.88 -0.28 25.96
C GLY A 109 0.55 -0.75 25.59
N ALA A 110 0.70 -1.93 24.98
CA ALA A 110 1.98 -2.41 24.42
C ALA A 110 2.21 -1.92 22.98
N GLN A 111 1.16 -1.46 22.32
CA GLN A 111 1.24 -0.67 21.10
C GLN A 111 0.54 0.68 21.36
N THR A 112 1.25 1.79 21.13
CA THR A 112 0.55 2.99 20.65
C THR A 112 -0.12 2.59 19.33
N PRO A 113 -1.43 2.84 19.12
CA PRO A 113 -2.03 2.65 17.81
C PRO A 113 -1.22 3.43 16.79
N THR A 114 -0.53 2.70 15.90
CA THR A 114 0.34 3.33 14.91
C THR A 114 -0.55 3.95 13.86
N ASP A 115 -0.95 5.21 14.09
CA ASP A 115 -1.67 6.00 13.11
C ASP A 115 -0.85 6.02 11.82
N LEU A 116 -1.36 5.30 10.82
CA LEU A 116 -0.70 5.12 9.53
C LEU A 116 -0.66 6.41 8.71
N ASN A 117 -1.34 7.46 9.15
CA ASN A 117 -1.32 8.80 8.57
C ASN A 117 -0.39 9.75 9.34
N ARG A 118 0.11 9.36 10.53
CA ARG A 118 1.07 10.15 11.29
C ARG A 118 2.42 10.14 10.56
N PRO A 119 2.97 11.30 10.17
CA PRO A 119 4.30 11.37 9.55
C PRO A 119 5.38 10.69 10.39
N LEU A 120 6.43 10.21 9.73
CA LEU A 120 7.60 9.67 10.44
C LEU A 120 8.33 10.79 11.18
N SER A 121 8.71 10.52 12.42
CA SER A 121 9.66 11.40 13.13
C SER A 121 11.09 11.21 12.60
N ARG A 122 11.98 12.17 12.84
CA ARG A 122 13.39 12.07 12.41
C ARG A 122 14.13 10.86 13.01
N ALA A 123 13.70 10.36 14.18
CA ALA A 123 14.20 9.12 14.75
C ALA A 123 13.71 7.88 13.97
N GLU A 124 12.47 7.89 13.49
CA GLU A 124 11.88 6.81 12.70
C GLU A 124 12.39 6.78 11.25
N LEU A 125 12.68 7.96 10.66
CA LEU A 125 13.40 8.05 9.39
C LEU A 125 14.83 7.52 9.53
N ASN A 126 15.53 7.88 10.62
CA ASN A 126 16.84 7.31 10.91
C ASN A 126 16.77 5.78 11.07
N GLU A 127 15.79 5.24 11.80
CA GLU A 127 15.62 3.79 11.99
C GLU A 127 15.42 3.04 10.66
N LEU A 128 14.59 3.60 9.76
CA LEU A 128 14.39 3.06 8.41
C LEU A 128 15.68 3.11 7.58
N ASP A 129 16.40 4.22 7.64
CA ASP A 129 17.70 4.43 6.97
C ASP A 129 18.78 3.46 7.48
N GLU A 130 18.80 3.16 8.78
CA GLU A 130 19.71 2.18 9.39
C GLU A 130 19.41 0.75 8.94
N PHE A 131 18.13 0.38 8.77
CA PHE A 131 17.73 -0.91 8.22
C PHE A 131 18.10 -1.06 6.73
N LEU A 132 17.85 -0.03 5.93
CA LEU A 132 18.15 -0.03 4.49
C LEU A 132 19.67 -0.04 4.21
N ALA A 133 20.47 0.56 5.10
CA ALA A 133 21.93 0.53 5.06
C ALA A 133 22.57 -0.78 5.59
N ASP A 134 21.79 -1.82 5.94
CA ASP A 134 22.36 -3.10 6.34
C ASP A 134 23.13 -3.77 5.20
N VAL A 135 24.35 -4.21 5.49
CA VAL A 135 25.32 -4.75 4.50
C VAL A 135 24.76 -5.97 3.71
N SER A 136 23.73 -6.66 4.22
CA SER A 136 23.11 -7.77 3.51
C SER A 136 22.19 -7.37 2.34
N ILE A 137 21.81 -6.08 2.24
CA ILE A 137 20.98 -5.51 1.18
C ILE A 137 21.50 -4.16 0.63
N ALA A 138 22.45 -3.49 1.30
CA ALA A 138 22.87 -2.12 1.01
C ALA A 138 23.52 -1.88 -0.37
N GLU A 139 23.96 -2.91 -1.10
CA GLU A 139 24.48 -2.73 -2.48
C GLU A 139 23.37 -2.50 -3.52
N THR A 140 22.11 -2.81 -3.17
CA THR A 140 20.95 -2.69 -4.07
C THR A 140 19.75 -1.98 -3.45
N ALA A 141 19.67 -1.86 -2.12
CA ALA A 141 18.56 -1.20 -1.44
C ALA A 141 18.61 0.34 -1.61
N MET A 142 17.43 0.96 -1.62
CA MET A 142 17.29 2.42 -1.61
C MET A 142 17.71 2.99 -0.25
N ASP A 143 18.42 4.12 -0.20
CA ASP A 143 18.46 4.95 1.00
C ASP A 143 17.10 5.69 1.20
N VAL A 144 16.89 6.34 2.35
CA VAL A 144 15.62 7.05 2.60
C VAL A 144 15.39 8.21 1.63
N SER A 145 16.46 8.85 1.13
CA SER A 145 16.37 9.94 0.16
C SER A 145 15.80 9.43 -1.18
N THR A 146 16.40 8.37 -1.71
CA THR A 146 15.99 7.65 -2.93
C THR A 146 14.57 7.13 -2.79
N LEU A 147 14.25 6.53 -1.63
CA LEU A 147 12.92 6.01 -1.33
C LEU A 147 11.84 7.08 -1.39
N GLU A 148 12.06 8.28 -0.83
CA GLU A 148 11.06 9.35 -0.89
C GLU A 148 10.85 9.87 -2.31
N GLY A 149 11.94 10.05 -3.08
CA GLY A 149 11.86 10.43 -4.49
C GLY A 149 11.07 9.42 -5.31
N PHE A 150 11.37 8.13 -5.12
CA PHE A 150 10.67 7.01 -5.74
C PHE A 150 9.18 6.95 -5.37
N MET A 151 8.87 7.04 -4.07
CA MET A 151 7.49 7.13 -3.57
C MET A 151 6.76 8.33 -4.18
N THR A 152 7.42 9.48 -4.29
CA THR A 152 6.85 10.69 -4.90
C THR A 152 6.47 10.47 -6.35
N ALA A 153 7.33 9.84 -7.16
CA ALA A 153 7.02 9.52 -8.55
C ALA A 153 5.79 8.60 -8.68
N ILE A 154 5.72 7.51 -7.92
CA ILE A 154 4.58 6.57 -7.98
C ILE A 154 3.27 7.16 -7.41
N VAL A 155 3.34 8.13 -6.49
CA VAL A 155 2.18 8.85 -5.95
C VAL A 155 1.62 9.88 -6.95
N ILE A 156 2.48 10.68 -7.57
CA ILE A 156 2.03 11.76 -8.46
C ILE A 156 1.78 11.31 -9.90
N GLY A 157 2.32 10.15 -10.29
CA GLY A 157 2.43 9.65 -11.66
C GLY A 157 1.14 9.24 -12.38
N PRO A 158 1.25 8.66 -13.59
CA PRO A 158 0.12 8.46 -14.51
C PRO A 158 -0.95 7.49 -13.99
N ARG A 159 -0.58 6.53 -13.12
CA ARG A 159 -1.47 5.48 -12.59
C ARG A 159 -1.24 5.25 -11.10
N ALA A 160 -2.17 4.56 -10.45
CA ALA A 160 -1.90 3.95 -9.15
C ALA A 160 -0.93 2.77 -9.31
N VAL A 161 -0.07 2.59 -8.31
CA VAL A 161 0.90 1.48 -8.21
C VAL A 161 0.68 0.80 -6.87
N HIS A 162 0.36 -0.48 -6.86
CA HIS A 162 0.06 -1.22 -5.63
C HIS A 162 1.33 -1.68 -4.92
N LEU A 163 1.27 -1.83 -3.59
CA LEU A 163 2.41 -2.19 -2.74
C LEU A 163 3.23 -3.38 -3.28
N PRO A 164 2.65 -4.51 -3.73
CA PRO A 164 3.44 -5.63 -4.27
C PRO A 164 4.18 -5.33 -5.59
N GLU A 165 3.80 -4.29 -6.32
CA GLU A 165 4.49 -3.89 -7.56
C GLU A 165 5.78 -3.09 -7.27
N TRP A 166 5.78 -2.27 -6.21
CA TRP A 166 6.87 -1.36 -5.90
C TRP A 166 7.73 -1.75 -4.69
N LEU A 167 7.21 -2.59 -3.79
CA LEU A 167 7.95 -3.01 -2.59
C LEU A 167 9.29 -3.71 -2.90
N PRO A 168 9.43 -4.57 -3.91
CA PRO A 168 10.73 -5.18 -4.24
C PRO A 168 11.82 -4.16 -4.60
N TRP A 169 11.43 -3.03 -5.20
CA TRP A 169 12.36 -1.96 -5.61
C TRP A 169 12.99 -1.21 -4.44
N VAL A 170 12.38 -1.28 -3.24
CA VAL A 170 12.98 -0.74 -2.00
C VAL A 170 14.25 -1.52 -1.62
N TRP A 171 14.26 -2.82 -1.89
CA TRP A 171 15.34 -3.75 -1.55
C TRP A 171 16.36 -3.92 -2.68
N ASP A 172 15.90 -3.71 -3.91
CA ASP A 172 16.69 -3.81 -5.13
C ASP A 172 16.21 -2.80 -6.17
N MET A 173 16.86 -1.64 -6.17
CA MET A 173 16.60 -0.55 -7.11
C MET A 173 17.12 -0.83 -8.53
N GLN A 174 17.82 -1.95 -8.76
CA GLN A 174 18.40 -2.30 -10.07
C GLN A 174 17.46 -3.22 -10.88
N GLU A 175 16.97 -4.31 -10.27
CA GLU A 175 16.13 -5.30 -10.96
C GLU A 175 14.74 -5.51 -10.32
N GLY A 176 14.51 -5.00 -9.09
CA GLY A 176 13.28 -5.23 -8.33
C GLY A 176 12.99 -6.71 -8.05
N GLN A 177 14.02 -7.55 -7.92
CA GLN A 177 13.91 -9.00 -7.70
C GLN A 177 14.27 -9.44 -6.28
N ALA A 178 14.96 -8.60 -5.49
CA ALA A 178 15.38 -8.99 -4.15
C ALA A 178 14.22 -9.02 -3.12
N GLU A 179 14.38 -9.88 -2.13
CA GLU A 179 13.57 -9.92 -0.91
C GLU A 179 14.42 -9.45 0.27
N ALA A 180 13.91 -8.50 1.06
CA ALA A 180 14.57 -8.11 2.31
C ALA A 180 14.62 -9.27 3.31
N LYS A 181 15.77 -9.42 3.97
CA LYS A 181 15.94 -10.37 5.08
C LYS A 181 15.59 -9.67 6.38
N PHE A 182 14.72 -10.30 7.15
CA PHE A 182 14.31 -9.81 8.46
C PHE A 182 14.72 -10.83 9.53
N GLU A 183 15.08 -10.34 10.71
CA GLU A 183 15.43 -11.15 11.88
C GLU A 183 14.20 -11.92 12.40
N ASP A 184 13.06 -11.23 12.50
CA ASP A 184 11.81 -11.78 13.00
C ASP A 184 10.56 -11.03 12.46
N LYS A 185 9.37 -11.46 12.92
CA LYS A 185 8.09 -10.87 12.53
C LYS A 185 7.87 -9.46 13.09
N GLU A 186 8.51 -9.09 14.20
CA GLU A 186 8.39 -7.76 14.79
C GLU A 186 9.15 -6.74 13.93
N GLN A 187 10.36 -7.08 13.47
CA GLN A 187 11.13 -6.28 12.52
C GLN A 187 10.39 -6.12 11.18
N VAL A 188 9.80 -7.20 10.62
CA VAL A 188 8.92 -7.10 9.43
C VAL A 188 7.81 -6.07 9.65
N ASN A 189 7.02 -6.23 10.72
CA ASN A 189 5.89 -5.35 11.00
C ASN A 189 6.33 -3.90 11.22
N ARG A 190 7.48 -3.69 11.87
CA ARG A 190 8.04 -2.36 12.13
C ARG A 190 8.46 -1.67 10.84
N ILE A 191 9.30 -2.29 10.02
CA ILE A 191 9.79 -1.71 8.77
C ILE A 191 8.63 -1.47 7.79
N MET A 192 7.72 -2.44 7.64
CA MET A 192 6.52 -2.27 6.80
C MET A 192 5.63 -1.12 7.28
N SER A 193 5.49 -0.93 8.61
CA SER A 193 4.77 0.22 9.15
C SER A 193 5.47 1.56 8.88
N LEU A 194 6.81 1.59 8.85
CA LEU A 194 7.58 2.80 8.52
C LEU A 194 7.40 3.14 7.04
N LEU A 195 7.57 2.17 6.14
CA LEU A 195 7.36 2.34 4.69
C LEU A 195 5.97 2.86 4.36
N VAL A 196 4.91 2.24 4.91
CA VAL A 196 3.52 2.65 4.63
C VAL A 196 3.23 4.05 5.19
N ARG A 197 3.73 4.40 6.38
CA ARG A 197 3.58 5.76 6.93
C ARG A 197 4.31 6.81 6.10
N HIS A 198 5.49 6.49 5.60
CA HIS A 198 6.24 7.39 4.73
C HIS A 198 5.50 7.60 3.39
N TYR A 199 5.06 6.53 2.74
CA TYR A 199 4.22 6.57 1.54
C TYR A 199 2.95 7.42 1.76
N ASN A 200 2.23 7.18 2.86
CA ASN A 200 1.03 7.96 3.21
C ASN A 200 1.34 9.45 3.47
N THR A 201 2.51 9.77 4.01
CA THR A 201 2.95 11.17 4.19
C THR A 201 3.06 11.88 2.84
N VAL A 202 3.67 11.23 1.85
CA VAL A 202 3.77 11.75 0.47
C VAL A 202 2.38 11.87 -0.16
N VAL A 203 1.52 10.84 -0.03
CA VAL A 203 0.12 10.88 -0.52
C VAL A 203 -0.64 12.09 0.06
N HIS A 204 -0.61 12.27 1.38
CA HIS A 204 -1.33 13.37 2.03
C HIS A 204 -0.81 14.75 1.62
N ALA A 205 0.51 14.91 1.49
CA ALA A 205 1.10 16.17 1.03
C ALA A 205 0.61 16.56 -0.39
N PHE A 206 0.53 15.61 -1.31
CA PHE A 206 0.00 15.87 -2.66
C PHE A 206 -1.55 15.93 -2.74
N LEU A 207 -2.27 15.48 -1.70
CA LEU A 207 -3.72 15.65 -1.59
C LEU A 207 -4.12 17.03 -1.04
N ASP A 208 -3.38 17.54 -0.04
CA ASP A 208 -3.67 18.78 0.68
C ASP A 208 -3.05 20.01 -0.01
N ASP A 209 -1.74 20.23 0.13
CA ASP A 209 -1.00 21.31 -0.55
C ASP A 209 0.29 20.81 -1.25
N PRO A 210 0.22 20.44 -2.54
CA PRO A 210 1.39 20.07 -3.34
C PRO A 210 2.49 21.14 -3.41
N ALA A 211 2.20 22.41 -3.12
CA ALA A 211 3.19 23.48 -3.14
C ALA A 211 3.99 23.59 -1.84
N SER A 212 3.50 23.01 -0.74
CA SER A 212 4.20 22.94 0.55
C SER A 212 5.00 21.65 0.74
N PHE A 213 5.12 20.80 -0.29
CA PHE A 213 5.93 19.57 -0.22
C PHE A 213 7.43 19.91 -0.22
N GLU A 214 8.11 19.55 0.87
CA GLU A 214 9.54 19.72 1.08
C GLU A 214 10.26 18.36 1.00
N PRO A 215 11.06 18.09 -0.05
CA PRO A 215 11.87 16.89 -0.16
C PRO A 215 12.88 16.73 0.98
N VAL A 216 13.07 15.50 1.46
CA VAL A 216 14.07 15.12 2.47
C VAL A 216 15.46 15.04 1.83
N PHE A 217 16.01 16.19 1.45
CA PHE A 217 17.39 16.32 0.94
C PHE A 217 18.48 16.24 2.04
N ASN A 218 18.12 16.13 3.32
CA ASN A 218 19.09 16.04 4.42
C ASN A 218 18.61 15.15 5.58
N LEU A 219 19.13 13.92 5.58
CA LEU A 219 19.08 12.98 6.68
C LEU A 219 20.51 12.75 7.22
N ARG A 220 20.68 12.59 8.54
CA ARG A 220 21.98 12.37 9.22
C ARG A 220 23.12 13.36 8.87
N ASN A 221 22.82 14.58 8.39
CA ASN A 221 23.78 15.55 7.84
C ASN A 221 24.45 15.12 6.52
N GLN A 222 23.94 14.08 5.87
CA GLN A 222 24.27 13.73 4.49
C GLN A 222 23.36 14.52 3.54
N TRP A 223 23.82 14.73 2.31
CA TRP A 223 23.10 15.50 1.30
C TRP A 223 22.51 14.53 0.28
N GLY A 224 21.20 14.31 0.35
CA GLY A 224 20.47 13.31 -0.42
C GLY A 224 19.80 13.85 -1.69
N ALA A 225 20.19 15.03 -2.19
CA ALA A 225 19.49 15.68 -3.30
C ALA A 225 19.69 15.00 -4.66
N ALA A 226 20.77 14.22 -4.81
CA ALA A 226 21.02 13.46 -6.04
C ALA A 226 20.23 12.15 -6.02
N GLU A 227 20.37 11.43 -4.91
CA GLU A 227 19.73 10.19 -4.50
C GLU A 227 18.19 10.32 -4.59
N TRP A 228 17.64 11.40 -4.04
CA TRP A 228 16.21 11.73 -4.16
C TRP A 228 15.78 11.90 -5.63
N CYS A 229 16.58 12.59 -6.45
CA CYS A 229 16.23 12.81 -7.85
C CYS A 229 16.40 11.54 -8.70
N GLU A 230 17.38 10.69 -8.37
CA GLU A 230 17.57 9.36 -8.95
C GLU A 230 16.37 8.46 -8.64
N GLY A 231 15.95 8.38 -7.38
CA GLY A 231 14.74 7.65 -6.98
C GLY A 231 13.48 8.15 -7.70
N PHE A 232 13.33 9.47 -7.84
CA PHE A 232 12.21 10.05 -8.60
C PHE A 232 12.22 9.65 -10.08
N ILE A 233 13.40 9.62 -10.72
CA ILE A 233 13.55 9.15 -12.11
C ILE A 233 13.29 7.64 -12.21
N LEU A 234 13.79 6.84 -11.26
CA LEU A 234 13.57 5.39 -11.21
C LEU A 234 12.08 5.03 -11.13
N GLY A 235 11.26 5.83 -10.46
CA GLY A 235 9.81 5.65 -10.41
C GLY A 235 9.10 5.81 -11.76
N PHE A 236 9.76 6.33 -12.80
CA PHE A 236 9.18 6.47 -14.14
C PHE A 236 8.88 5.13 -14.81
N GLN A 237 9.55 4.05 -14.39
CA GLN A 237 9.27 2.70 -14.88
C GLN A 237 7.79 2.28 -14.70
N PHE A 238 7.08 2.83 -13.71
CA PHE A 238 5.68 2.52 -13.43
C PHE A 238 4.69 3.22 -14.38
N GLY A 239 5.08 3.40 -15.64
CA GLY A 239 4.34 4.08 -16.70
C GLY A 239 5.29 4.79 -17.66
N ASP A 240 6.36 4.11 -18.07
CA ASP A 240 7.49 4.65 -18.82
C ASP A 240 7.08 5.42 -20.07
N GLU A 241 6.22 4.84 -20.92
CA GLU A 241 5.69 5.50 -22.13
C GLU A 241 4.98 6.81 -21.77
N ALA A 242 4.15 6.81 -20.73
CA ALA A 242 3.40 7.99 -20.30
C ALA A 242 4.31 9.08 -19.69
N TRP A 243 5.32 8.68 -18.91
CA TRP A 243 6.32 9.59 -18.36
C TRP A 243 7.18 10.22 -19.46
N ASN A 244 7.68 9.43 -20.40
CA ASN A 244 8.47 9.92 -21.54
C ASN A 244 7.66 10.89 -22.41
N LEU A 245 6.39 10.58 -22.72
CA LEU A 245 5.51 11.49 -23.47
C LEU A 245 5.29 12.84 -22.77
N LEU A 246 5.26 12.87 -21.43
CA LEU A 246 5.20 14.13 -20.67
C LEU A 246 6.57 14.84 -20.64
N ALA A 247 7.68 14.11 -20.53
CA ALA A 247 9.02 14.68 -20.55
C ALA A 247 9.36 15.32 -21.91
N ASP A 248 8.95 14.71 -23.01
CA ASP A 248 9.08 15.27 -24.37
C ASP A 248 8.21 16.51 -24.58
N GLY A 249 7.00 16.52 -24.01
CA GLY A 249 6.06 17.64 -24.11
C GLY A 249 6.44 18.84 -23.24
N GLU A 250 6.97 18.60 -22.04
CA GLU A 250 7.25 19.62 -21.01
C GLU A 250 8.66 19.46 -20.40
N PRO A 251 9.75 19.45 -21.20
CA PRO A 251 11.11 19.09 -20.74
C PRO A 251 11.66 20.01 -19.65
N THR A 252 11.16 21.26 -19.57
CA THR A 252 11.55 22.21 -18.52
C THR A 252 11.06 21.80 -17.14
N TRP A 253 10.03 20.96 -17.02
CA TRP A 253 9.55 20.45 -15.73
C TRP A 253 10.46 19.32 -15.22
N PHE A 254 11.09 18.57 -16.12
CA PHE A 254 11.98 17.46 -15.75
C PHE A 254 13.43 17.90 -15.52
N THR A 255 13.79 19.09 -15.99
CA THR A 255 15.16 19.62 -15.93
C THR A 255 15.76 19.58 -14.51
N PRO A 256 15.07 19.94 -13.41
CA PRO A 256 15.64 19.85 -12.06
C PRO A 256 16.10 18.44 -11.68
N PHE A 257 15.25 17.42 -11.90
CA PHE A 257 15.58 16.04 -11.56
C PHE A 257 16.72 15.51 -12.44
N LEU A 258 16.66 15.76 -13.75
CA LEU A 258 17.75 15.38 -14.66
C LEU A 258 19.09 16.03 -14.25
N ARG A 259 19.06 17.30 -13.81
CA ARG A 259 20.25 18.07 -13.39
C ARG A 259 20.81 17.68 -12.01
N LEU A 260 20.10 16.87 -11.23
CA LEU A 260 20.48 16.46 -9.89
C LEU A 260 20.65 14.94 -9.75
N GLY A 261 19.87 14.11 -10.46
CA GLY A 261 19.84 12.65 -10.35
C GLY A 261 20.29 11.90 -11.60
N THR A 262 21.18 12.48 -12.42
CA THR A 262 21.88 11.76 -13.51
C THR A 262 23.34 12.18 -13.56
N ASP A 263 24.25 11.28 -13.97
CA ASP A 263 25.69 11.55 -14.06
C ASP A 263 26.02 12.80 -14.89
N ASP A 264 25.49 12.87 -16.11
CA ASP A 264 25.65 14.03 -17.01
C ASP A 264 25.11 15.31 -16.37
N GLY A 265 23.93 15.23 -15.74
CA GLY A 265 23.29 16.36 -15.08
C GLY A 265 24.10 16.87 -13.88
N LEU A 266 24.59 15.97 -13.04
CA LEU A 266 25.46 16.25 -11.89
C LEU A 266 26.78 16.88 -12.35
N GLU A 267 27.40 16.36 -13.40
CA GLU A 267 28.63 16.93 -13.95
C GLU A 267 28.39 18.36 -14.48
N MET A 268 27.30 18.58 -15.22
CA MET A 268 26.90 19.91 -15.70
C MET A 268 26.59 20.88 -14.55
N THR A 269 25.92 20.42 -13.50
CA THR A 269 25.54 21.21 -12.31
C THR A 269 26.75 21.59 -11.49
N LYS A 270 27.68 20.65 -11.26
CA LYS A 270 28.96 20.91 -10.60
C LYS A 270 29.82 21.89 -11.39
N LYS A 271 29.87 21.78 -12.73
CA LYS A 271 30.57 22.72 -13.61
C LYS A 271 30.00 24.14 -13.60
N ARG A 272 28.70 24.30 -13.34
CA ARG A 272 28.00 25.61 -13.33
C ARG A 272 27.81 26.21 -11.93
N GLY A 273 27.93 25.41 -10.88
CA GLY A 273 27.66 25.85 -9.51
C GLY A 273 26.18 26.18 -9.24
N ASP A 274 25.25 25.59 -10.00
CA ASP A 274 23.82 25.93 -9.98
C ASP A 274 22.93 24.89 -9.27
N ALA A 275 23.49 24.07 -8.36
CA ALA A 275 22.77 23.01 -7.64
C ALA A 275 21.58 23.55 -6.81
N GLU A 276 21.81 24.58 -5.99
CA GLU A 276 20.78 25.22 -5.17
C GLU A 276 19.60 25.75 -6.01
N ARG A 277 19.89 26.28 -7.20
CA ARG A 277 18.86 26.73 -8.15
C ARG A 277 17.97 25.56 -8.58
N TRP A 278 18.57 24.41 -8.93
CA TRP A 278 17.78 23.25 -9.38
C TRP A 278 16.95 22.67 -8.24
N MET A 279 17.50 22.58 -7.04
CA MET A 279 16.76 22.13 -5.84
C MET A 279 15.54 23.02 -5.57
N ASN A 280 15.70 24.34 -5.64
CA ASN A 280 14.59 25.30 -5.45
C ASN A 280 13.50 25.22 -6.55
N GLU A 281 13.77 24.56 -7.68
CA GLU A 281 12.78 24.29 -8.73
C GLU A 281 12.14 22.89 -8.63
N VAL A 282 12.61 22.00 -7.74
CA VAL A 282 12.08 20.64 -7.56
C VAL A 282 10.62 20.67 -7.13
N SER A 283 10.27 21.26 -5.97
CA SER A 283 8.88 21.30 -5.48
C SER A 283 7.92 21.96 -6.47
N ARG A 284 8.36 23.01 -7.17
CA ARG A 284 7.57 23.66 -8.23
C ARG A 284 7.32 22.73 -9.41
N SER A 285 8.30 21.90 -9.79
CA SER A 285 8.16 20.95 -10.88
C SER A 285 7.27 19.77 -10.49
N LEU A 286 7.40 19.25 -9.27
CA LEU A 286 6.51 18.24 -8.71
C LEU A 286 5.05 18.69 -8.72
N ALA A 287 4.77 19.92 -8.30
CA ALA A 287 3.41 20.48 -8.33
C ALA A 287 2.80 20.53 -9.75
N LYS A 288 3.60 20.87 -10.77
CA LYS A 288 3.16 20.87 -12.19
C LYS A 288 2.87 19.46 -12.70
N ILE A 289 3.81 18.53 -12.49
CA ILE A 289 3.70 17.12 -12.89
C ILE A 289 2.47 16.49 -12.23
N HIS A 290 2.30 16.70 -10.92
CA HIS A 290 1.15 16.21 -10.18
C HIS A 290 -0.16 16.79 -10.73
N ALA A 291 -0.25 18.10 -10.97
CA ALA A 291 -1.45 18.74 -11.52
C ALA A 291 -1.85 18.17 -12.90
N TYR A 292 -0.87 17.94 -13.78
CA TYR A 292 -1.08 17.34 -15.10
C TYR A 292 -1.63 15.91 -14.99
N TRP A 293 -1.00 15.05 -14.18
CA TRP A 293 -1.46 13.67 -14.03
C TRP A 293 -2.79 13.58 -13.28
N LYS A 294 -3.02 14.40 -12.24
CA LYS A 294 -4.31 14.50 -11.53
C LYS A 294 -5.45 14.85 -12.48
N ALA A 295 -5.23 15.81 -13.40
CA ALA A 295 -6.21 16.15 -14.44
C ALA A 295 -6.45 14.99 -15.42
N ARG A 296 -5.39 14.28 -15.85
CA ARG A 296 -5.53 13.11 -16.74
C ARG A 296 -6.27 11.95 -16.07
N ARG A 297 -5.90 11.56 -14.85
CA ARG A 297 -6.58 10.50 -14.07
C ARG A 297 -8.07 10.82 -13.88
N ALA A 298 -8.42 12.08 -13.59
CA ALA A 298 -9.81 12.54 -13.52
C ALA A 298 -10.54 12.49 -14.88
N SER A 299 -9.86 12.80 -15.99
CA SER A 299 -10.46 12.74 -17.34
C SER A 299 -10.65 11.31 -17.88
N GLN A 300 -9.87 10.35 -17.39
CA GLN A 300 -9.93 8.94 -17.79
C GLN A 300 -10.92 8.11 -16.95
N THR A 301 -11.30 8.58 -15.75
CA THR A 301 -12.20 7.86 -14.83
C THR A 301 -13.67 8.06 -15.17
N GLY A 302 -14.13 7.37 -16.22
CA GLY A 302 -15.55 7.09 -16.47
C GLY A 302 -16.16 6.08 -15.47
N GLY A 303 -15.82 6.17 -14.19
CA GLY A 303 -16.23 5.22 -13.14
C GLY A 303 -15.27 5.15 -11.94
N VAL A 304 -15.56 5.97 -10.91
CA VAL A 304 -15.22 5.88 -9.47
C VAL A 304 -14.12 4.89 -9.00
N GLU A 305 -13.08 5.42 -8.32
CA GLU A 305 -12.73 5.00 -6.94
C GLU A 305 -11.80 6.02 -6.24
N GLN A 306 -12.28 6.68 -5.19
CA GLN A 306 -11.43 7.45 -4.27
C GLN A 306 -10.62 6.48 -3.42
N HIS A 307 -9.29 6.52 -3.55
CA HIS A 307 -8.40 5.56 -2.88
C HIS A 307 -8.18 5.93 -1.40
N GLN A 308 -9.01 5.39 -0.51
CA GLN A 308 -8.63 5.22 0.90
C GLN A 308 -7.79 3.94 1.04
N PHE A 309 -6.60 4.07 1.62
CA PHE A 309 -5.71 2.96 1.92
C PHE A 309 -6.35 2.06 2.98
N ARG A 310 -6.64 0.80 2.64
CA ARG A 310 -7.15 -0.21 3.59
C ARG A 310 -6.23 -1.42 3.55
N LEU A 311 -5.41 -1.59 4.59
CA LEU A 311 -4.68 -2.83 4.82
C LEU A 311 -5.67 -3.93 5.21
N GLY A 312 -5.49 -5.14 4.68
CA GLY A 312 -6.31 -6.32 5.04
C GLY A 312 -7.16 -6.93 3.92
N GLY A 313 -7.13 -6.41 2.69
CA GLY A 313 -7.92 -6.97 1.57
C GLY A 313 -7.07 -7.50 0.42
N GLN A 314 -6.75 -8.79 0.42
CA GLN A 314 -6.28 -9.46 -0.80
C GLN A 314 -7.45 -9.56 -1.80
N LYS A 315 -7.60 -8.58 -2.70
CA LYS A 315 -8.43 -8.78 -3.91
C LYS A 315 -7.81 -9.96 -4.66
N ALA A 316 -8.49 -11.10 -4.67
CA ALA A 316 -8.07 -12.27 -5.43
C ALA A 316 -7.78 -11.85 -6.88
N ALA A 317 -6.53 -12.00 -7.31
CA ALA A 317 -6.10 -11.55 -8.62
C ALA A 317 -6.84 -12.35 -9.70
N ALA A 318 -7.82 -11.72 -10.36
CA ALA A 318 -8.45 -12.30 -11.52
C ALA A 318 -7.34 -12.59 -12.56
N PRO A 319 -7.26 -13.82 -13.10
CA PRO A 319 -6.11 -14.22 -13.91
C PRO A 319 -6.00 -13.34 -15.14
N VAL A 320 -4.85 -12.69 -15.32
CA VAL A 320 -4.57 -11.82 -16.46
C VAL A 320 -4.64 -12.64 -17.75
N VAL A 321 -5.79 -12.56 -18.43
CA VAL A 321 -5.97 -13.12 -19.76
C VAL A 321 -5.18 -12.26 -20.75
N ARG A 322 -3.91 -12.64 -20.98
CA ARG A 322 -3.08 -12.06 -22.05
C ARG A 322 -3.83 -12.15 -23.38
N GLY A 323 -4.31 -11.01 -23.89
CA GLY A 323 -5.15 -10.90 -25.09
C GLY A 323 -4.45 -11.17 -26.43
N GLY A 324 -3.21 -11.65 -26.40
CA GLY A 324 -2.50 -12.12 -27.61
C GLY A 324 -2.85 -13.58 -27.92
N PRO A 325 -2.86 -13.98 -29.21
CA PRO A 325 -3.04 -15.39 -29.57
C PRO A 325 -1.94 -16.24 -28.92
N LYS A 326 -2.35 -17.21 -28.08
CA LYS A 326 -1.42 -18.12 -27.39
C LYS A 326 -0.69 -18.97 -28.43
N ILE A 327 0.55 -18.61 -28.74
CA ILE A 327 1.36 -19.34 -29.72
C ILE A 327 1.66 -20.75 -29.20
N GLY A 328 1.24 -21.75 -29.97
CA GLY A 328 1.40 -23.15 -29.60
C GLY A 328 2.86 -23.55 -29.59
N ARG A 329 3.24 -24.42 -28.64
CA ARG A 329 4.63 -24.91 -28.50
C ARG A 329 5.17 -25.59 -29.78
N ASN A 330 4.30 -25.98 -30.72
CA ASN A 330 4.65 -26.58 -32.01
C ASN A 330 4.47 -25.65 -33.23
N ASP A 331 3.99 -24.42 -33.04
CA ASP A 331 3.62 -23.50 -34.12
C ASP A 331 4.87 -22.84 -34.72
N PRO A 332 4.78 -22.25 -35.93
CA PRO A 332 5.88 -21.48 -36.51
C PRO A 332 6.34 -20.36 -35.58
N CYS A 333 7.64 -20.25 -35.36
CA CYS A 333 8.22 -19.26 -34.44
C CYS A 333 8.12 -17.85 -35.06
N PRO A 334 7.67 -16.82 -34.31
CA PRO A 334 7.30 -15.52 -34.86
C PRO A 334 8.51 -14.67 -35.27
N CYS A 335 9.72 -15.04 -34.84
CA CYS A 335 11.00 -14.43 -35.25
C CYS A 335 11.41 -14.71 -36.72
N GLY A 336 10.50 -15.20 -37.57
CA GLY A 336 10.76 -15.47 -38.98
C GLY A 336 11.68 -16.67 -39.29
N SER A 337 12.16 -17.40 -38.27
CA SER A 337 13.15 -18.47 -38.46
C SER A 337 12.64 -19.74 -39.16
N GLY A 338 11.34 -19.85 -39.44
CA GLY A 338 10.70 -21.03 -40.03
C GLY A 338 10.67 -22.28 -39.15
N LYS A 339 11.28 -22.24 -37.95
CA LYS A 339 11.33 -23.34 -36.98
C LYS A 339 10.07 -23.36 -36.11
N LYS A 340 9.78 -24.50 -35.46
CA LYS A 340 8.74 -24.58 -34.42
C LYS A 340 9.17 -23.82 -33.16
N PHE A 341 8.26 -23.13 -32.48
CA PHE A 341 8.54 -22.28 -31.31
C PHE A 341 9.47 -22.96 -30.27
N LYS A 342 9.18 -24.21 -29.86
CA LYS A 342 10.00 -25.00 -28.92
C LYS A 342 11.42 -25.37 -29.36
N LYS A 343 11.80 -25.04 -30.59
CA LYS A 343 13.14 -25.29 -31.19
C LYS A 343 13.78 -23.98 -31.66
N CYS A 344 13.26 -22.85 -31.20
CA CYS A 344 13.79 -21.50 -31.43
C CYS A 344 13.53 -20.66 -30.16
N CYS A 345 12.75 -19.58 -30.21
CA CYS A 345 12.54 -18.68 -29.06
C CYS A 345 11.91 -19.33 -27.80
N GLY A 346 11.31 -20.52 -27.93
CA GLY A 346 10.81 -21.34 -26.81
C GLY A 346 11.67 -22.57 -26.49
N ALA A 347 12.95 -22.57 -26.90
CA ALA A 347 13.93 -23.58 -26.48
C ALA A 347 14.65 -23.11 -25.20
N VAL A 348 15.00 -24.06 -24.33
CA VAL A 348 15.60 -23.78 -23.01
C VAL A 348 16.99 -23.13 -23.12
N ASP A 349 17.70 -23.39 -24.23
CA ASP A 349 19.08 -22.96 -24.47
C ASP A 349 19.19 -21.87 -25.57
N ALA A 350 18.12 -21.10 -25.81
CA ALA A 350 18.15 -20.00 -26.78
C ALA A 350 18.86 -18.77 -26.18
N PRO A 351 19.85 -18.16 -26.86
CA PRO A 351 20.50 -16.95 -26.34
C PRO A 351 19.51 -15.77 -26.29
N SER A 352 19.43 -15.12 -25.12
CA SER A 352 18.62 -13.92 -24.89
C SER A 352 19.16 -12.71 -25.65
N ALA A 353 18.82 -12.64 -26.93
CA ALA A 353 19.10 -11.48 -27.78
C ALA A 353 17.99 -11.35 -28.84
N LEU A 354 16.80 -10.92 -28.41
CA LEU A 354 15.86 -10.08 -29.18
C LEU A 354 14.59 -9.81 -28.34
N HIS A 355 14.32 -8.51 -28.15
CA HIS A 355 13.25 -7.91 -27.33
C HIS A 355 13.50 -7.99 -25.83
#